data_AF-A0A1G0ZWM5-F1
#
_entry.id   AF-A0A1G0ZWM5-F1
#
_cell.length_a   1.000
_cell.length_b   1.000
_cell.length_c   1.000
_cell.angle_alpha   90.00
_cell.angle_beta   90.00
_cell.angle_gamma   90.00
#
_symmetry.space_group_name_H-M   'P 1'
#
loop_
_entity.id
_entity.type
_entity.pdbx_description
1 polymer ?
#
loop_
_entity_poly.entity_id
_entity_poly.type
_entity_poly.pdbx_seq_one_letter_code
_entity_poly.pdbx_strand_id
1 'polypeptide(L)'
;MRDTIRYSEAFKLEVIRQLEARKYSSPYAASQAYGVSVGMVAYWARKYGKMHLLGKVVRVETPKEVSELQELRKRVRQLEKALVDAEIDRRLEKAYVEIACRAAGINDVDEFKKKHAGKA
;
A
#
# COMPACT_ATOMS: atom_id res chain seq x y z
N MET A 1 10.09 12.78 -21.60
CA MET A 1 11.39 13.06 -20.95
C MET A 1 11.12 13.92 -19.72
N ARG A 2 11.61 13.56 -18.53
CA ARG A 2 11.48 14.42 -17.35
C ARG A 2 12.67 15.38 -17.35
N ASP A 3 12.40 16.68 -17.34
CA ASP A 3 13.45 17.69 -17.19
C ASP A 3 14.14 17.50 -15.84
N THR A 4 15.45 17.26 -15.88
CA THR A 4 16.26 17.09 -14.68
C THR A 4 16.76 18.44 -14.23
N ILE A 5 16.12 19.01 -13.21
CA ILE A 5 16.55 20.28 -12.61
C ILE A 5 17.88 20.04 -11.87
N ARG A 6 18.96 20.67 -12.35
CA ARG A 6 20.29 20.64 -11.72
C ARG A 6 20.57 21.95 -11.01
N TYR A 7 20.73 21.87 -9.70
CA TYR A 7 21.14 23.01 -8.88
C TYR A 7 22.66 23.11 -8.81
N SER A 8 23.20 24.33 -8.83
CA SER A 8 24.63 24.60 -8.62
C SER A 8 25.04 24.23 -7.19
N GLU A 9 26.30 23.81 -6.97
CA GLU A 9 26.78 23.46 -5.63
C GLU A 9 26.77 24.66 -4.66
N ALA A 10 27.05 25.86 -5.15
CA ALA A 10 26.96 27.09 -4.36
C ALA A 10 25.55 27.32 -3.81
N PHE A 11 24.52 27.10 -4.64
CA PHE A 11 23.13 27.21 -4.22
C PHE A 11 22.78 26.17 -3.15
N LYS A 12 23.19 24.91 -3.33
CA LYS A 12 22.95 23.85 -2.34
C LYS A 12 23.56 24.17 -0.99
N LEU A 13 24.80 24.65 -0.98
CA LEU A 13 25.51 25.04 0.24
C LEU A 13 24.86 26.23 0.92
N GLU A 14 24.36 27.20 0.17
CA GLU A 14 23.67 28.36 0.74
C GLU A 14 22.36 27.97 1.45
N VAL A 15 21.56 27.08 0.85
CA VAL A 15 20.35 26.57 1.49
C VAL A 15 20.67 25.86 2.81
N ILE A 16 21.74 25.04 2.84
CA ILE A 16 22.19 24.36 4.05
C ILE A 16 22.74 25.35 5.09
N ARG A 17 23.52 26.35 4.68
CA ARG A 17 24.04 27.39 5.57
C ARG A 17 22.92 28.16 6.26
N GLN A 18 21.87 28.52 5.52
CA GLN A 18 20.72 29.25 6.12
C GLN A 18 19.87 28.37 7.05
N LEU A 19 19.84 27.05 6.80
CA LEU A 19 19.29 26.08 7.74
C LEU A 19 20.14 25.97 9.02
N GLU A 20 21.47 25.94 8.91
CA GLU A 20 22.39 25.95 10.06
C GLU A 20 22.27 27.23 10.88
N ALA A 21 22.12 28.38 10.21
CA ALA A 21 21.92 29.68 10.85
C ALA A 21 20.54 29.82 11.55
N ARG A 22 19.73 28.75 11.59
CA ARG A 22 18.36 28.72 12.14
C ARG A 22 17.42 29.79 11.59
N LYS A 23 17.72 30.34 10.41
CA LYS A 23 16.83 31.29 9.72
C LYS A 23 15.51 30.61 9.33
N TYR A 24 15.54 29.30 9.11
CA TYR A 24 14.38 28.46 8.89
C TYR A 24 14.24 27.45 10.02
N SER A 25 13.03 27.28 10.56
CA SER A 25 12.72 26.35 11.66
C SER A 25 12.78 24.88 11.24
N SER A 26 12.67 24.59 9.95
CA SER A 26 12.67 23.23 9.42
C SER A 26 13.13 23.17 7.95
N PRO A 27 13.55 21.99 7.46
CA PRO A 27 13.78 21.76 6.03
C PRO A 27 12.56 22.09 5.16
N TYR A 28 11.34 21.96 5.69
CA TYR A 28 10.11 22.34 5.01
C TYR A 28 10.04 23.86 4.77
N ALA A 29 10.35 24.67 5.78
CA ALA A 29 10.37 26.12 5.65
C ALA A 29 11.43 26.61 4.64
N ALA A 30 12.62 26.00 4.65
CA ALA A 30 13.64 26.30 3.64
C ALA A 30 13.21 25.88 2.23
N SER A 31 12.56 24.73 2.09
CA SER A 31 11.99 24.26 0.82
C SER A 31 10.99 25.26 0.24
N GLN A 32 10.08 25.79 1.06
CA GLN A 32 9.12 26.82 0.64
C GLN A 32 9.81 28.12 0.22
N ALA A 33 10.80 28.58 0.98
CA ALA A 33 11.49 29.85 0.71
C ALA A 33 12.31 29.82 -0.59
N TYR A 34 12.93 28.68 -0.93
CA TYR A 34 13.78 28.54 -2.10
C TYR A 34 13.08 27.91 -3.32
N GLY A 35 11.82 27.49 -3.19
CA GLY A 35 11.07 26.81 -4.25
C GLY A 35 11.65 25.43 -4.62
N VAL A 36 12.33 24.78 -3.69
CA VAL A 36 12.99 23.48 -3.89
C VAL A 36 12.17 22.42 -3.16
N SER A 37 12.17 21.16 -3.62
CA SER A 37 11.49 20.09 -2.88
C SER A 37 12.14 19.81 -1.52
N VAL A 38 11.31 19.53 -0.49
CA VAL A 38 11.76 19.17 0.87
C VAL A 38 12.71 17.97 0.84
N GLY A 39 12.42 16.98 0.00
CA GLY A 39 13.25 15.80 -0.16
C GLY A 39 14.65 16.12 -0.70
N MET A 40 14.77 17.13 -1.56
CA MET A 40 16.06 17.55 -2.11
C MET A 40 16.90 18.31 -1.07
N VAL A 41 16.26 19.17 -0.27
CA VAL A 41 16.90 19.83 0.88
C VAL A 41 17.39 18.79 1.90
N ALA A 42 16.58 17.77 2.18
CA ALA A 42 16.96 16.65 3.04
C ALA A 42 18.12 15.82 2.47
N TYR A 43 18.11 15.60 1.16
CA TYR A 43 19.21 14.92 0.46
C TYR A 43 20.52 15.72 0.57
N TRP A 44 20.50 17.03 0.37
CA TRP A 44 21.69 17.88 0.54
C TRP A 44 22.21 17.87 1.98
N ALA A 45 21.32 17.99 2.98
CA ALA A 45 21.71 17.92 4.37
C ALA A 45 22.41 16.59 4.71
N ARG A 46 21.95 15.47 4.15
CA ARG A 46 22.66 14.17 4.27
C ARG A 46 23.99 14.16 3.53
N LYS A 47 24.01 14.64 2.27
CA LYS A 47 25.20 14.68 1.41
C LYS A 47 26.34 15.48 2.06
N TYR A 48 26.02 16.59 2.73
CA TYR A 48 27.01 17.45 3.41
C TYR A 48 27.20 17.10 4.90
N GLY A 49 26.72 15.96 5.38
CA GLY A 49 26.94 15.50 6.75
C GLY A 49 26.20 16.27 7.84
N LYS A 50 25.18 17.06 7.47
CA LYS A 50 24.39 17.91 8.38
C LYS A 50 23.08 17.23 8.81
N MET A 51 23.14 15.95 9.18
CA MET A 51 21.95 15.18 9.60
C MET A 51 21.22 15.79 10.81
N HIS A 52 21.94 16.48 11.69
CA HIS A 52 21.36 17.14 12.86
C HIS A 52 20.34 18.25 12.49
N LEU A 53 20.39 18.78 11.26
CA LEU A 53 19.43 19.78 10.76
C LEU A 53 18.08 19.20 10.37
N LEU A 54 17.99 17.88 10.16
CA LEU A 54 16.77 17.26 9.66
C LEU A 54 15.72 17.00 10.74
N GLY A 55 16.09 17.22 12.01
CA GLY A 55 15.29 16.77 13.15
C GLY A 55 15.18 15.25 13.15
N LYS A 56 15.32 14.62 14.31
CA LYS A 56 14.99 13.19 14.40
C LYS A 56 13.46 13.09 14.38
N VAL A 57 12.86 12.89 13.21
CA VAL A 57 11.44 12.53 13.11
C VAL A 57 11.31 11.09 13.60
N VAL A 58 11.16 10.92 14.92
CA VAL A 58 10.81 9.63 15.52
C VAL A 58 9.31 9.47 15.32
N ARG A 59 8.90 8.65 14.36
CA ARG A 59 7.54 8.15 14.30
C ARG A 59 7.37 7.19 15.47
N VAL A 60 6.70 7.66 16.52
CA VAL A 60 6.39 6.84 17.69
C VAL A 60 5.20 5.96 17.30
N GLU A 61 5.49 4.78 16.77
CA GLU A 61 4.51 3.71 16.66
C GLU A 61 4.54 2.94 17.98
N THR A 62 3.41 2.84 18.66
CA THR A 62 3.34 2.07 19.89
C THR A 62 3.45 0.57 19.55
N PRO A 63 4.09 -0.26 20.41
CA PRO A 63 4.19 -1.70 20.16
C PRO A 63 2.85 -2.39 19.89
N LYS A 64 1.78 -1.84 20.47
CA LYS A 64 0.40 -2.29 20.29
C LYS A 64 -0.11 -2.09 18.85
N GLU A 65 0.13 -0.92 18.25
CA GLU A 65 -0.29 -0.62 16.87
C GLU A 65 0.41 -1.53 15.85
N VAL A 66 1.68 -1.86 16.07
CA VAL A 66 2.43 -2.81 15.21
C VAL A 66 1.83 -4.22 15.33
N SER A 67 1.45 -4.64 16.53
CA SER A 67 0.78 -5.93 16.77
C SER A 67 -0.58 -5.99 16.07
N GLU A 68 -1.40 -4.94 16.22
CA GLU A 68 -2.72 -4.85 15.59
C GLU A 68 -2.64 -4.88 14.06
N LEU A 69 -1.67 -4.18 13.45
CA LEU A 69 -1.45 -4.22 12.00
C LEU A 69 -1.07 -5.63 11.52
N GLN A 70 -0.26 -6.37 12.29
CA GLN A 70 0.10 -7.75 11.94
C GLN A 70 -1.10 -8.70 12.06
N GLU A 71 -1.89 -8.57 13.12
CA GLU A 71 -3.11 -9.34 13.34
C GLU A 71 -4.14 -9.08 12.24
N LEU A 72 -4.36 -7.82 11.88
CA LEU A 72 -5.26 -7.43 10.79
C LEU A 72 -4.79 -8.02 9.45
N ARG A 73 -3.49 -7.93 9.13
CA ARG A 73 -2.94 -8.55 7.91
C ARG A 73 -3.06 -10.08 7.92
N LYS A 74 -2.95 -10.73 9.08
CA LYS A 74 -3.18 -12.17 9.21
C LYS A 74 -4.65 -12.50 8.98
N ARG A 75 -5.56 -11.70 9.53
CA ARG A 75 -7.01 -11.91 9.37
C ARG A 75 -7.45 -11.73 7.92
N VAL A 76 -6.96 -10.70 7.23
CA VAL A 76 -7.23 -10.49 5.79
C VAL A 76 -6.82 -11.72 4.98
N ARG A 77 -5.60 -12.23 5.17
CA ARG A 77 -5.12 -13.43 4.46
C ARG A 77 -5.98 -14.67 4.74
N GLN A 78 -6.44 -14.85 5.97
CA GLN A 78 -7.33 -15.96 6.32
C GLN A 78 -8.69 -15.84 5.62
N LEU A 79 -9.25 -14.63 5.56
CA LEU A 79 -10.54 -14.38 4.91
C LEU A 79 -10.44 -14.54 3.39
N GLU A 80 -9.37 -14.01 2.76
CA GLU A 80 -9.11 -14.19 1.34
C GLU A 80 -9.00 -15.68 0.99
N LYS A 81 -8.30 -16.47 1.79
CA LYS A 81 -8.20 -17.92 1.59
C LYS A 81 -9.57 -18.59 1.70
N ALA A 82 -10.32 -18.33 2.76
CA ALA A 82 -11.64 -18.93 2.95
C ALA A 82 -12.61 -18.57 1.82
N LEU A 83 -12.53 -17.35 1.29
CA LEU A 83 -13.33 -16.92 0.14
C LEU A 83 -12.96 -17.66 -1.14
N VAL A 84 -11.66 -17.83 -1.40
CA VAL A 84 -11.17 -18.59 -2.56
C VAL A 84 -11.60 -20.05 -2.46
N ASP A 85 -11.41 -20.68 -1.31
CA ASP A 85 -11.82 -22.08 -1.07
C ASP A 85 -13.33 -22.25 -1.33
N ALA A 86 -14.17 -21.37 -0.76
CA ALA A 86 -15.62 -21.40 -0.96
C ALA A 86 -16.05 -21.17 -2.43
N GLU A 87 -15.36 -20.29 -3.17
CA GLU A 87 -15.67 -20.04 -4.58
C GLU A 87 -15.24 -21.23 -5.47
N ILE A 88 -14.14 -21.91 -5.13
CA ILE A 88 -13.72 -23.14 -5.81
C ILE A 88 -14.77 -24.23 -5.58
N ASP A 89 -15.15 -24.47 -4.32
CA ASP A 89 -16.17 -25.48 -3.98
C ASP A 89 -17.48 -25.21 -4.72
N ARG A 90 -17.97 -23.97 -4.70
CA ARG A 90 -19.18 -23.57 -5.42
C ARG A 90 -19.11 -23.82 -6.92
N ARG A 91 -17.93 -23.60 -7.55
CA ARG A 91 -17.74 -23.87 -8.99
C ARG A 91 -17.69 -25.36 -9.27
N LEU A 92 -17.02 -26.13 -8.41
CA LEU A 92 -16.96 -27.58 -8.51
C LEU A 92 -18.34 -28.20 -8.39
N GLU A 93 -19.14 -27.78 -7.40
CA GLU A 93 -20.51 -28.24 -7.22
C GLU A 93 -21.38 -27.96 -8.47
N LYS A 94 -21.28 -26.76 -9.04
CA LYS A 94 -22.00 -26.41 -10.28
C LYS A 94 -21.61 -27.33 -11.44
N ALA A 95 -20.31 -27.49 -11.67
CA ALA A 95 -19.80 -28.33 -12.74
C ALA A 95 -20.19 -29.81 -12.52
N TYR A 96 -20.14 -30.29 -11.28
CA TYR A 96 -20.56 -31.65 -10.92
C TYR A 96 -22.03 -31.89 -11.27
N VAL A 97 -22.94 -30.97 -10.88
CA VAL A 97 -24.36 -31.07 -11.22
C VAL A 97 -24.59 -31.07 -12.73
N GLU A 98 -23.89 -30.21 -13.48
CA GLU A 98 -23.99 -30.18 -14.94
C GLU A 98 -23.52 -31.47 -15.60
N ILE A 99 -22.46 -32.11 -15.09
CA ILE A 99 -21.97 -33.40 -15.59
C ILE A 99 -22.96 -34.51 -15.22
N ALA A 100 -23.46 -34.53 -13.99
CA ALA A 100 -24.42 -35.53 -13.53
C ALA A 100 -25.74 -35.46 -14.32
N CYS A 101 -26.28 -34.26 -14.57
CA CYS A 101 -27.46 -34.08 -15.41
C CYS A 101 -27.22 -34.57 -16.84
N ARG A 102 -26.07 -34.25 -17.44
CA ARG A 102 -25.71 -34.76 -18.78
C ARG A 102 -25.62 -36.27 -18.81
N ALA A 103 -25.00 -36.90 -17.81
CA ALA A 103 -24.91 -38.35 -17.71
C ALA A 103 -26.28 -39.02 -17.53
N ALA A 104 -27.24 -38.33 -16.89
CA ALA A 104 -28.61 -38.77 -16.72
C ALA A 104 -29.53 -38.46 -17.93
N GLY A 105 -29.01 -37.87 -19.01
CA GLY A 105 -29.80 -37.48 -20.19
C GLY A 105 -30.72 -36.27 -19.97
N ILE A 106 -30.46 -35.47 -18.93
CA ILE A 106 -31.22 -34.27 -18.60
C ILE A 106 -30.55 -33.07 -19.28
N ASN A 107 -31.22 -32.50 -20.27
CA ASN A 107 -30.68 -31.38 -21.07
C ASN A 107 -30.91 -30.00 -20.42
N ASP A 108 -31.91 -29.86 -19.53
CA ASP A 108 -32.19 -28.63 -18.80
C ASP A 108 -31.86 -28.78 -17.31
N VAL A 109 -30.67 -28.30 -16.95
CA VAL A 109 -30.14 -28.33 -15.59
C VAL A 109 -30.87 -27.33 -14.66
N ASP A 110 -31.37 -26.23 -15.21
CA ASP A 110 -32.03 -25.18 -14.43
C ASP A 110 -33.47 -25.55 -14.09
N GLU A 111 -34.17 -26.23 -14.99
CA GLU A 111 -35.48 -26.82 -14.72
C GLU A 111 -35.38 -27.95 -13.69
N PHE A 112 -34.34 -28.80 -13.78
CA PHE A 112 -34.04 -29.82 -12.77
C PHE A 112 -33.82 -29.21 -11.39
N LYS A 113 -32.97 -28.19 -11.27
CA LYS A 113 -32.73 -27.48 -9.99
C LYS A 113 -34.02 -26.89 -9.42
N LYS A 114 -34.86 -26.24 -10.24
CA LYS A 114 -36.14 -25.66 -9.80
C LYS A 114 -37.13 -26.72 -9.29
N LYS A 115 -37.17 -27.90 -9.91
CA LYS A 115 -38.06 -29.00 -9.53
C LYS A 115 -37.67 -29.67 -8.20
N HIS A 116 -36.39 -29.62 -7.84
CA HIS A 116 -35.84 -30.29 -6.66
C HIS A 116 -35.49 -29.35 -5.50
N ALA A 117 -35.50 -28.02 -5.70
CA ALA A 117 -35.18 -27.01 -4.67
C ALA A 117 -36.08 -27.03 -3.40
N GLY A 118 -37.16 -27.81 -3.38
CA GLY A 118 -38.11 -27.89 -2.27
C GLY A 118 -38.36 -29.29 -1.70
N LYS A 119 -37.59 -30.31 -2.10
CA LYS A 119 -37.67 -31.66 -1.53
C LYS A 119 -36.35 -31.95 -0.83
N ALA A 120 -36.28 -31.56 0.44
CA ALA A 120 -35.20 -31.92 1.36
C ALA A 120 -35.37 -33.36 1.82
#